data_AF-A0A5T0UJ60-F1
#
_entry.id   AF-A0A5T0UJ60-F1
#
_cell.length_a   1.000
_cell.length_b   1.000
_cell.length_c   1.000
_cell.angle_alpha   90.00
_cell.angle_beta   90.00
_cell.angle_gamma   90.00
#
_symmetry.space_group_name_H-M   'P 1'
#
loop_
_entity.id
_entity.type
_entity.pdbx_description
1 polymer ?
#
loop_
_entity_poly.entity_id
_entity_poly.type
_entity_poly.pdbx_seq_one_letter_code
_entity_poly.pdbx_strand_id
1 'polypeptide(L)'
;MKKNDQQAKLLFLQLSIKGHPLFEDGLTFSVLNDQRVYQDKSDTLTNLNGNVWINNIVTLVGKNATGKTLLMKALIGDLMLLLQYKSIDQTPLSDLLIGDKPLELTSYFYGTDGYVYRDIVRFAKETSSQKWVITDEKIYQKKVNARVSKKDFLNFKEEHLITDRS
;
A
#
# COMPACT_ATOMS: atom_id res chain seq x y z
N MET A 1 7.81 32.14 17.50
CA MET A 1 7.00 31.77 16.32
C MET A 1 6.80 30.26 16.34
N LYS A 2 5.59 29.75 16.58
CA LYS A 2 5.35 28.29 16.61
C LYS A 2 5.44 27.77 15.17
N LYS A 3 6.29 26.77 14.91
CA LYS A 3 6.13 25.96 13.69
C LYS A 3 4.79 25.22 13.85
N ASN A 4 3.86 25.46 12.95
CA ASN A 4 2.78 24.52 12.74
C ASN A 4 3.40 23.33 12.00
N ASP A 5 3.79 22.30 12.75
CA ASP A 5 4.12 21.00 12.18
C ASP A 5 2.82 20.37 11.67
N GLN A 6 2.36 20.83 10.50
CA GLN A 6 1.33 20.14 9.74
C GLN A 6 1.91 18.80 9.30
N GLN A 7 1.62 17.76 10.07
CA GLN A 7 1.99 16.39 9.77
C GLN A 7 1.53 16.05 8.35
N ALA A 8 2.47 15.59 7.51
CA ALA A 8 2.17 15.31 6.11
C ALA A 8 1.07 14.26 5.99
N LYS A 9 0.02 14.56 5.22
CA LYS A 9 -1.07 13.61 4.98
C LYS A 9 -0.59 12.57 3.98
N LEU A 10 -0.69 11.30 4.36
CA LEU A 10 -0.46 10.18 3.44
C LEU A 10 -1.72 9.86 2.65
N LEU A 11 -1.55 9.63 1.35
CA LEU A 11 -2.57 9.18 0.41
C LEU A 11 -2.16 7.81 -0.13
N PHE A 12 -3.01 6.80 0.06
CA PHE A 12 -2.80 5.46 -0.48
C PHE A 12 -2.78 5.49 -2.01
N LEU A 13 -1.89 4.69 -2.62
CA LEU A 13 -1.71 4.58 -4.06
C LEU A 13 -1.98 3.17 -4.56
N GLN A 14 -1.37 2.17 -3.91
CA GLN A 14 -1.38 0.79 -4.37
C GLN A 14 -1.02 -0.18 -3.24
N LEU A 15 -1.61 -1.37 -3.27
CA LEU A 15 -1.26 -2.54 -2.47
C LEU A 15 -0.92 -3.68 -3.44
N SER A 16 0.14 -4.44 -3.16
CA SER A 16 0.45 -5.73 -3.77
C SER A 16 0.49 -6.81 -2.70
N ILE A 17 0.01 -8.00 -3.04
CA ILE A 17 -0.06 -9.16 -2.15
C ILE A 17 0.65 -10.33 -2.83
N LYS A 18 1.61 -10.95 -2.14
CA LYS A 18 2.31 -12.17 -2.59
C LYS A 18 2.22 -13.29 -1.55
N GLY A 19 2.36 -14.53 -2.00
CA GLY A 19 2.36 -15.73 -1.15
C GLY A 19 0.98 -16.16 -0.63
N HIS A 20 -0.06 -15.36 -0.81
CA HIS A 20 -1.41 -15.66 -0.31
C HIS A 20 -2.09 -16.77 -1.14
N PRO A 21 -2.58 -17.88 -0.52
CA PRO A 21 -3.00 -19.08 -1.25
C PRO A 21 -4.27 -18.94 -2.10
N LEU A 22 -5.08 -17.90 -1.90
CA LEU A 22 -6.30 -17.64 -2.68
C LEU A 22 -6.17 -16.49 -3.69
N PHE A 23 -4.95 -15.96 -3.90
CA PHE A 23 -4.68 -14.93 -4.89
C PHE A 23 -3.64 -15.42 -5.90
N GLU A 24 -3.66 -14.84 -7.10
CA GLU A 24 -2.52 -14.92 -8.01
C GLU A 24 -1.32 -14.20 -7.36
N ASP A 25 -0.13 -14.78 -7.48
CA ASP A 25 1.04 -14.24 -6.80
C ASP A 25 1.44 -12.88 -7.38
N GLY A 26 1.51 -11.86 -6.52
CA GLY A 26 1.74 -10.48 -6.94
C GLY A 26 0.47 -9.70 -7.33
N LEU A 27 -0.74 -10.18 -7.00
CA LEU A 27 -1.98 -9.43 -7.17
C LEU A 27 -1.85 -7.98 -6.69
N THR A 28 -2.19 -7.01 -7.55
CA THR A 28 -2.15 -5.57 -7.24
C THR A 28 -3.53 -4.94 -7.24
N PHE A 29 -3.83 -4.15 -6.21
CA PHE A 29 -4.93 -3.17 -6.19
C PHE A 29 -4.36 -1.76 -6.19
N SER A 30 -4.76 -0.93 -7.15
CA SER A 30 -4.21 0.42 -7.34
C SER A 30 -5.34 1.44 -7.51
N VAL A 31 -5.17 2.63 -6.93
CA VAL A 31 -6.04 3.79 -7.16
C VAL A 31 -5.44 4.76 -8.19
N LEU A 32 -4.22 4.52 -8.69
CA LEU A 32 -3.58 5.33 -9.74
C LEU A 32 -4.34 5.24 -11.07
N ASN A 33 -4.53 6.39 -11.75
CA ASN A 33 -5.26 6.62 -13.01
C ASN A 33 -6.03 5.41 -13.64
N ASP A 34 -5.54 4.70 -14.66
CA ASP A 34 -4.29 4.91 -15.41
C ASP A 34 -4.47 5.79 -16.69
N GLN A 35 -5.68 6.27 -16.96
CA GLN A 35 -6.00 7.04 -18.17
C GLN A 35 -5.23 8.37 -18.29
N ARG A 36 -5.25 8.96 -19.50
CA ARG A 36 -4.90 10.38 -19.68
C ARG A 36 -6.10 11.23 -19.22
N VAL A 37 -5.84 12.15 -18.29
CA VAL A 37 -6.86 13.06 -17.77
C VAL A 37 -6.99 14.26 -18.71
N TYR A 38 -8.13 14.34 -19.40
CA TYR A 38 -8.60 15.57 -20.04
C TYR A 38 -9.41 16.36 -19.01
N GLN A 39 -9.51 17.69 -19.17
CA GLN A 39 -9.90 18.61 -18.09
C GLN A 39 -11.27 18.34 -17.46
N ASP A 40 -12.20 17.72 -18.19
CA ASP A 40 -13.60 17.51 -17.78
C ASP A 40 -13.84 16.38 -16.74
N LYS A 41 -12.78 15.80 -16.14
CA LYS A 41 -12.90 14.70 -15.14
C LYS A 41 -12.52 15.10 -13.70
N SER A 42 -12.38 16.39 -13.40
CA SER A 42 -11.84 16.91 -12.13
C SER A 42 -12.40 16.26 -10.87
N ASP A 43 -13.72 16.12 -10.78
CA ASP A 43 -14.40 15.89 -9.49
C ASP A 43 -14.24 14.46 -8.96
N THR A 44 -13.83 13.53 -9.83
CA THR A 44 -13.59 12.12 -9.48
C THR A 44 -12.11 11.78 -9.30
N LEU A 45 -11.22 12.76 -9.48
CA LEU A 45 -9.77 12.55 -9.51
C LEU A 45 -9.05 13.50 -8.55
N THR A 46 -7.89 13.08 -8.04
CA THR A 46 -6.99 13.97 -7.30
C THR A 46 -5.62 13.98 -8.00
N ASN A 47 -5.11 15.18 -8.32
CA ASN A 47 -3.74 15.33 -8.80
C ASN A 47 -2.76 15.16 -7.63
N LEU A 48 -1.74 14.33 -7.80
CA LEU A 48 -0.69 14.17 -6.80
C LEU A 48 0.53 15.01 -7.17
N ASN A 49 1.03 14.81 -8.38
CA ASN A 49 2.15 15.56 -8.95
C ASN A 49 2.15 15.43 -10.48
N GLY A 50 2.06 16.56 -11.18
CA GLY A 50 2.20 16.62 -12.63
C GLY A 50 1.15 15.77 -13.35
N ASN A 51 1.58 14.66 -13.96
CA ASN A 51 0.71 13.73 -14.70
C ASN A 51 0.28 12.51 -13.86
N VAL A 52 0.60 12.48 -12.57
CA VAL A 52 0.17 11.42 -11.64
C VAL A 52 -1.12 11.84 -10.95
N TRP A 53 -2.17 11.04 -11.18
CA TRP A 53 -3.51 11.23 -10.66
C TRP A 53 -3.99 9.94 -10.01
N ILE A 54 -4.83 10.06 -8.98
CA ILE A 54 -5.58 8.94 -8.39
C ILE A 54 -7.07 9.10 -8.64
N ASN A 55 -7.78 7.98 -8.68
CA ASN A 55 -9.24 7.92 -8.66
C ASN A 55 -9.75 8.05 -7.23
N ASN A 56 -10.68 8.98 -7.00
CA ASN A 56 -11.34 9.15 -5.71
C ASN A 56 -12.37 8.02 -5.45
N ILE A 57 -12.78 7.29 -6.50
CA ILE A 57 -13.74 6.18 -6.47
C ILE A 57 -13.17 5.03 -7.32
N VAL A 58 -13.15 3.81 -6.77
CA VAL A 58 -12.76 2.58 -7.48
C VAL A 58 -13.80 1.49 -7.21
N THR A 59 -14.26 0.81 -8.28
CA THR A 59 -15.29 -0.23 -8.20
C THR A 59 -14.68 -1.62 -8.37
N LEU A 60 -14.82 -2.49 -7.37
CA LEU A 60 -14.42 -3.90 -7.45
C LEU A 60 -15.58 -4.75 -8.01
N VAL A 61 -15.43 -5.25 -9.25
CA VAL A 61 -16.46 -6.06 -9.94
C VAL A 61 -16.04 -7.53 -10.03
N GLY A 62 -16.99 -8.45 -9.88
CA GLY A 62 -16.79 -9.89 -10.02
C GLY A 62 -17.92 -10.69 -9.38
N LYS A 63 -18.03 -11.99 -9.65
CA LYS A 63 -19.03 -12.89 -9.02
C LYS A 63 -18.84 -12.99 -7.49
N ASN A 64 -19.80 -13.57 -6.78
CA ASN A 64 -19.60 -13.86 -5.35
C ASN A 64 -18.41 -14.82 -5.15
N ALA A 65 -17.77 -14.76 -3.98
CA ALA A 65 -16.56 -15.51 -3.62
C ALA A 65 -15.28 -15.26 -4.47
N THR A 66 -15.27 -14.32 -5.43
CA THR A 66 -14.06 -13.98 -6.24
C THR A 66 -13.01 -13.14 -5.50
N GLY A 67 -12.74 -13.40 -4.22
CA GLY A 67 -11.68 -12.70 -3.45
C GLY A 67 -11.90 -11.23 -3.10
N LYS A 68 -12.90 -10.52 -3.65
CA LYS A 68 -13.11 -9.06 -3.42
C LYS A 68 -13.15 -8.66 -1.94
N THR A 69 -13.91 -9.38 -1.11
CA THR A 69 -13.99 -9.10 0.33
C THR A 69 -12.65 -9.33 1.03
N LEU A 70 -11.88 -10.33 0.59
CA LEU A 70 -10.56 -10.63 1.15
C LEU A 70 -9.54 -9.56 0.76
N LEU A 71 -9.60 -9.04 -0.46
CA LEU A 71 -8.80 -7.89 -0.90
C LEU A 71 -9.11 -6.64 -0.07
N MET A 72 -10.39 -6.39 0.24
CA MET A 72 -10.78 -5.29 1.13
C MET A 72 -10.29 -5.50 2.57
N LYS A 73 -10.32 -6.75 3.09
CA LYS A 73 -9.73 -7.07 4.40
C LYS A 73 -8.21 -6.84 4.41
N ALA A 74 -7.51 -7.23 3.35
CA ALA A 74 -6.07 -6.97 3.20
C ALA A 74 -5.77 -5.47 3.20
N LEU A 75 -6.49 -4.68 2.39
CA LEU A 75 -6.32 -3.22 2.33
C LEU A 75 -6.63 -2.54 3.66
N ILE A 76 -7.76 -2.86 4.30
CA ILE A 76 -8.13 -2.26 5.59
C ILE A 76 -7.14 -2.69 6.68
N GLY A 77 -6.71 -3.96 6.66
CA GLY A 77 -5.74 -4.50 7.61
C GLY A 77 -4.36 -3.87 7.51
N ASP A 78 -3.83 -3.74 6.30
CA ASP A 78 -2.57 -3.05 5.99
C ASP A 78 -2.60 -1.59 6.47
N LEU A 79 -3.65 -0.84 6.11
CA LEU A 79 -3.81 0.55 6.53
C LEU A 79 -3.98 0.71 8.05
N MET A 80 -4.62 -0.25 8.73
CA MET A 80 -4.75 -0.27 10.18
C MET A 80 -3.43 -0.59 10.88
N LEU A 81 -2.66 -1.56 10.35
CA LEU A 81 -1.34 -1.91 10.84
C LEU A 81 -0.38 -0.71 10.73
N LEU A 82 -0.22 -0.18 9.52
CA LEU A 82 0.79 0.83 9.18
C LEU A 82 0.44 2.24 9.69
N LEU A 83 -0.83 2.66 9.59
CA LEU A 83 -1.22 4.05 9.85
C LEU A 83 -1.94 4.25 11.19
N GLN A 84 -2.33 3.16 11.88
CA GLN A 84 -3.01 3.22 13.19
C GLN A 84 -2.26 2.46 14.29
N TYR A 85 -1.06 1.94 14.00
CA TYR A 85 -0.20 1.19 14.94
C TYR A 85 -0.90 0.00 15.61
N LYS A 86 -1.80 -0.67 14.87
CA LYS A 86 -2.56 -1.82 15.37
C LYS A 86 -1.79 -3.12 15.14
N SER A 87 -1.76 -3.99 16.15
CA SER A 87 -1.21 -5.34 16.01
C SER A 87 -2.06 -6.21 15.08
N ILE A 88 -1.50 -7.29 14.53
CA ILE A 88 -2.17 -8.17 13.56
C ILE A 88 -3.59 -8.59 14.02
N ASP A 89 -3.72 -8.98 15.28
CA ASP A 89 -4.97 -9.42 15.93
C ASP A 89 -6.02 -8.31 16.12
N GLN A 90 -5.61 -7.04 16.06
CA GLN A 90 -6.48 -5.87 16.10
C GLN A 90 -6.96 -5.42 14.70
N THR A 91 -6.62 -6.19 13.65
CA THR A 91 -6.93 -5.89 12.25
C THR A 91 -7.61 -7.06 11.54
N PRO A 92 -8.26 -6.84 10.38
CA PRO A 92 -8.72 -7.93 9.52
C PRO A 92 -7.61 -8.80 8.88
N LEU A 93 -6.32 -8.55 9.16
CA LEU A 93 -5.22 -9.41 8.68
C LEU A 93 -5.27 -10.81 9.28
N SER A 94 -5.87 -11.00 10.46
CA SER A 94 -6.12 -12.32 11.06
C SER A 94 -6.90 -13.26 10.13
N ASP A 95 -7.79 -12.72 9.30
CA ASP A 95 -8.58 -13.48 8.32
C ASP A 95 -7.85 -13.69 6.98
N LEU A 96 -6.77 -12.93 6.73
CA LEU A 96 -5.94 -13.00 5.52
C LEU A 96 -4.73 -13.94 5.71
N LEU A 97 -4.17 -13.96 6.92
CA LEU A 97 -2.97 -14.71 7.24
C LEU A 97 -3.33 -16.19 7.48
N ILE A 98 -3.47 -16.93 6.37
CA ILE A 98 -3.87 -18.34 6.33
C ILE A 98 -2.85 -19.20 5.57
N GLY A 99 -2.84 -20.50 5.85
CA GLY A 99 -1.84 -21.43 5.33
C GLY A 99 -0.49 -21.32 6.06
N ASP A 100 0.58 -21.76 5.40
CA ASP A 100 1.92 -21.93 6.01
C ASP A 100 3.06 -21.27 5.21
N LYS A 101 2.76 -20.68 4.05
CA LYS A 101 3.75 -19.95 3.23
C LYS A 101 3.87 -18.50 3.71
N PRO A 102 5.08 -17.91 3.76
CA PRO A 102 5.23 -16.49 4.04
C PRO A 102 4.41 -15.62 3.08
N LEU A 103 3.87 -14.52 3.61
CA LEU A 103 3.06 -13.55 2.88
C LEU A 103 3.78 -12.20 2.88
N GLU A 104 3.76 -11.50 1.75
CA GLU A 104 4.32 -10.15 1.61
C GLU A 104 3.20 -9.18 1.21
N LEU A 105 3.03 -8.12 1.99
CA LEU A 105 2.26 -6.94 1.61
C LEU A 105 3.25 -5.86 1.18
N THR A 106 3.01 -5.25 0.03
CA THR A 106 3.76 -4.07 -0.42
C THR A 106 2.79 -2.93 -0.71
N SER A 107 2.81 -1.89 0.13
CA SER A 107 1.94 -0.74 -0.01
C SER A 107 2.72 0.52 -0.42
N TYR A 108 2.03 1.42 -1.11
CA TYR A 108 2.60 2.65 -1.67
C TYR A 108 1.76 3.85 -1.26
N PHE A 109 2.43 4.91 -0.80
CA PHE A 109 1.79 6.14 -0.34
C PHE A 109 2.44 7.37 -0.98
N TYR A 110 1.65 8.43 -1.18
CA TYR A 110 2.14 9.77 -1.47
C TYR A 110 1.89 10.68 -0.26
N GLY A 111 2.93 11.35 0.22
CA GLY A 111 2.81 12.40 1.22
C GLY A 111 2.55 13.75 0.56
N THR A 112 1.72 14.58 1.20
CA THR A 112 1.50 15.99 0.79
C THR A 112 2.75 16.87 0.90
N ASP A 113 3.84 16.33 1.44
CA ASP A 113 5.19 16.91 1.48
C ASP A 113 6.00 16.68 0.17
N GLY A 114 5.43 15.95 -0.80
CA GLY A 114 6.06 15.65 -2.09
C GLY A 114 6.93 14.40 -2.09
N TYR A 115 6.82 13.55 -1.07
CA TYR A 115 7.52 12.25 -1.02
C TYR A 115 6.60 11.09 -1.42
N VAL A 116 7.18 10.06 -2.05
CA VAL A 116 6.52 8.77 -2.26
C VAL A 116 7.21 7.75 -1.38
N TYR A 117 6.40 6.93 -0.72
CA TYR A 117 6.79 5.86 0.19
C TYR A 117 6.45 4.51 -0.44
N ARG A 118 7.31 3.52 -0.22
CA ARG A 118 7.03 2.10 -0.44
C ARG A 118 7.31 1.38 0.87
N ASP A 119 6.29 0.73 1.41
CA ASP A 119 6.39 -0.14 2.56
C ASP A 119 6.35 -1.60 2.10
N ILE A 120 7.15 -2.47 2.72
CA ILE A 120 7.19 -3.90 2.44
C ILE A 120 7.17 -4.62 3.78
N VAL A 121 6.03 -5.23 4.12
CA VAL A 121 5.86 -6.00 5.35
C VAL A 121 5.77 -7.48 5.00
N ARG A 122 6.61 -8.30 5.64
CA ARG A 122 6.60 -9.76 5.52
C ARG A 122 6.06 -10.41 6.77
N PHE A 123 5.21 -11.40 6.55
CA PHE A 123 4.57 -12.18 7.59
C PHE A 123 4.97 -13.65 7.42
N ALA A 124 5.24 -14.33 8.52
CA ALA A 124 5.38 -15.78 8.57
C ALA A 124 4.85 -16.33 9.91
N LYS A 125 4.68 -17.65 10.00
CA LYS A 125 4.42 -18.30 11.28
C LYS A 125 5.70 -18.45 12.08
N GLU A 126 5.67 -18.02 13.34
CA GLU A 126 6.72 -18.33 14.31
C GLU A 126 6.72 -19.85 14.60
N THR A 127 7.89 -20.48 14.56
CA THR A 127 8.02 -21.94 14.70
C THR A 127 7.46 -22.48 16.02
N SER A 128 7.64 -21.75 17.11
CA SER A 128 7.26 -22.14 18.48
C SER A 128 5.75 -22.02 18.73
N SER A 129 5.16 -20.86 18.43
CA SER A 129 3.75 -20.58 18.73
C SER A 129 2.78 -20.89 17.59
N GLN A 130 3.29 -21.09 16.37
CA GLN A 130 2.52 -21.19 15.11
C GLN A 130 1.64 -19.96 14.81
N LYS A 131 1.85 -18.86 15.55
CA LYS A 131 1.18 -17.57 15.30
C LYS A 131 1.88 -16.84 14.18
N TRP A 132 1.11 -16.07 13.43
CA TRP A 132 1.67 -15.13 12.46
C TRP A 132 2.31 -13.94 13.16
N VAL A 133 3.52 -13.61 12.72
CA VAL A 133 4.31 -12.47 13.17
C VAL A 133 4.82 -11.71 11.96
N ILE A 134 5.13 -10.43 12.15
CA ILE A 134 5.93 -9.67 11.19
C ILE A 134 7.38 -10.13 11.35
N THR A 135 8.02 -10.52 10.25
CA THR A 135 9.41 -11.01 10.23
C THR A 135 10.40 -10.03 9.63
N ASP A 136 9.92 -9.12 8.77
CA ASP A 136 10.75 -8.13 8.08
C ASP A 136 9.86 -6.96 7.64
N GLU A 137 10.33 -5.73 7.84
CA GLU A 137 9.67 -4.50 7.41
C GLU A 137 10.72 -3.57 6.77
N LYS A 138 10.52 -3.20 5.50
CA LYS A 138 11.42 -2.31 4.76
C LYS A 138 10.68 -1.12 4.16
N ILE A 139 10.96 0.07 4.71
CA ILE A 139 10.36 1.33 4.28
C ILE A 139 11.35 2.10 3.41
N TYR A 140 10.91 2.46 2.22
CA TYR A 140 11.65 3.28 1.26
C TYR A 140 10.95 4.62 1.07
N GLN A 141 11.72 5.71 0.96
CA GLN A 141 11.22 7.06 0.74
C GLN A 141 12.03 7.75 -0.36
N LYS A 142 11.37 8.44 -1.28
CA LYS A 142 12.04 9.30 -2.28
C LYS A 142 11.25 10.57 -2.53
N LYS A 143 11.96 11.67 -2.81
CA LYS A 143 11.35 12.95 -3.15
C LYS A 143 10.94 13.01 -4.62
N VAL A 144 9.77 13.57 -4.91
CA VAL A 144 9.29 13.79 -6.27
C VAL A 144 9.53 15.25 -6.68
N ASN A 145 10.50 15.46 -7.57
CA ASN A 145 10.95 16.81 -7.95
C ASN A 145 10.51 17.27 -9.36
N ALA A 146 9.85 16.44 -10.15
CA ALA A 146 9.53 16.71 -11.56
C ALA A 146 8.27 15.96 -12.05
N ARG A 147 7.87 16.19 -13.32
CA ARG A 147 6.90 15.33 -14.05
C ARG A 147 7.51 13.93 -14.29
N VAL A 148 7.36 13.03 -13.32
CA VAL A 148 7.68 11.59 -13.48
C VAL A 148 6.52 10.82 -14.12
N SER A 149 6.84 9.73 -14.82
CA SER A 149 5.83 8.75 -15.24
C SER A 149 5.32 7.96 -14.03
N LYS A 150 4.15 7.32 -14.12
CA LYS A 150 3.64 6.46 -13.04
C LYS A 150 4.56 5.27 -12.73
N LYS A 151 5.23 4.72 -13.75
CA LYS A 151 6.23 3.66 -13.57
C LYS A 151 7.41 4.15 -12.72
N ASP A 152 7.93 5.34 -13.03
CA ASP A 152 9.03 5.94 -12.27
C ASP A 152 8.57 6.42 -10.87
N PHE A 153 7.29 6.78 -10.73
CA PHE A 153 6.66 7.16 -9.46
C PHE A 153 6.66 5.99 -8.46
N LEU A 154 6.44 4.76 -8.90
CA LEU A 154 6.50 3.56 -8.04
C LEU A 154 7.86 2.82 -8.08
N ASN A 155 8.82 3.23 -8.90
CA ASN A 155 10.14 2.59 -8.98
C ASN A 155 11.06 3.00 -7.82
N PHE A 156 11.56 2.06 -7.03
CA PHE A 156 12.48 2.33 -5.91
C PHE A 156 13.77 1.50 -6.06
N LYS A 157 14.86 2.06 -5.55
CA LYS A 157 16.17 1.45 -5.44
C LYS A 157 16.55 1.33 -3.96
N GLU A 158 17.61 0.57 -3.65
CA GLU A 158 18.14 0.46 -2.28
C GLU A 158 18.65 1.79 -1.71
N GLU A 159 19.11 2.74 -2.53
CA GLU A 159 19.50 4.09 -2.09
C GLU A 159 18.33 4.93 -1.51
N HIS A 160 17.09 4.45 -1.64
CA HIS A 160 15.88 5.07 -1.05
C HIS A 160 15.44 4.40 0.26
N LEU A 161 16.11 3.36 0.74
CA LEU A 161 15.78 2.66 1.99
C LEU A 161 16.00 3.60 3.19
N ILE A 162 14.98 3.79 4.03
CA ILE A 162 15.06 4.63 5.24
C ILE A 162 14.83 3.85 6.53
N THR A 163 14.25 2.66 6.46
CA THR A 163 14.04 1.77 7.61
C THR A 163 14.14 0.33 7.15
N ASP A 164 14.91 -0.45 7.89
CA ASP A 164 15.02 -1.90 7.75
C ASP A 164 14.88 -2.51 9.15
N ARG A 165 13.94 -3.42 9.33
CA ARG A 165 13.61 -4.09 10.60
C ARG A 165 13.47 -5.58 10.34
N SER A 166 14.45 -6.36 10.82
CA SER A 166 14.56 -7.82 10.67
C SER A 166 14.91 -8.49 11.99
#